data_AF-A0A2E0M376-F1
#
_entry.id   AF-A0A2E0M376-F1
#
_cell.length_a   1.000
_cell.length_b   1.000
_cell.length_c   1.000
_cell.angle_alpha   90.00
_cell.angle_beta   90.00
_cell.angle_gamma   90.00
#
_symmetry.space_group_name_H-M   'P 1'
#
loop_
_entity.id
_entity.type
_entity.pdbx_description
1 polymer ?
#
loop_
_entity_poly.entity_id
_entity_poly.type
_entity_poly.pdbx_seq_one_letter_code
_entity_poly.pdbx_strand_id
1 'polypeptide(L)' 'MKLTPIAANQNEVTINDGTQIFFSYRTPVAAYLPSEGYVRTSKFWSVTTSRHINKWLGSVTNVTEIDQSVLDNLAA' A
#
# COMPACT_ATOMS: atom_id res chain seq x y z
N MET A 1 -4.19 15.68 1.94
CA MET A 1 -3.13 14.67 2.18
C MET A 1 -2.87 14.58 3.67
N LYS A 2 -2.83 13.38 4.24
CA LYS A 2 -2.50 13.11 5.63
C LYS A 2 -1.51 11.94 5.69
N LEU A 3 -0.38 12.14 6.36
CA LEU A 3 0.60 11.09 6.63
C LEU A 3 0.30 10.45 7.99
N THR A 4 0.19 9.12 8.02
CA THR A 4 -0.05 8.33 9.22
C THR A 4 1.08 7.32 9.39
N PRO A 5 2.02 7.54 10.33
CA PRO A 5 3.02 6.54 10.69
C PRO A 5 2.34 5.38 11.44
N ILE A 6 2.42 4.16 10.90
CA ILE A 6 1.79 2.96 11.49
C ILE A 6 2.79 2.22 12.40
N ALA A 7 4.03 2.09 11.94
CA ALA A 7 5.13 1.47 12.67
C ALA A 7 6.48 1.89 12.05
N ALA A 8 7.59 1.39 12.60
CA ALA A 8 8.91 1.58 11.99
C ALA A 8 8.89 1.11 10.52
N ASN A 9 9.28 2.00 9.61
CA ASN A 9 9.31 1.77 8.17
C ASN A 9 7.94 1.39 7.56
N GLN A 10 6.83 1.81 8.18
CA GLN A 10 5.47 1.56 7.71
C GLN A 10 4.68 2.87 7.82
N ASN A 11 4.40 3.49 6.69
CA ASN A 11 3.66 4.75 6.63
C ASN A 11 2.47 4.59 5.69
N GLU A 12 1.37 5.24 6.02
CA GLU A 12 0.22 5.37 5.13
C GLU A 12 0.01 6.84 4.78
N VAL A 13 -0.32 7.11 3.53
CA VAL A 13 -0.71 8.44 3.05
C VAL A 13 -2.14 8.37 2.58
N THR A 14 -3.02 9.14 3.23
CA THR A 14 -4.40 9.32 2.79
C THR A 14 -4.52 10.60 1.97
N ILE A 15 -5.08 10.50 0.76
CA ILE A 15 -5.35 11.62 -0.14
C ILE A 15 -6.84 11.98 -0.04
N ASN A 16 -7.20 13.20 -0.47
CA ASN A 16 -8.53 13.78 -0.25
C ASN A 16 -9.67 13.03 -0.95
N ASP A 17 -9.34 12.24 -1.98
CA ASP A 17 -10.26 11.37 -2.73
C ASP A 17 -10.61 10.08 -1.98
N GLY A 18 -10.00 9.83 -0.81
CA GLY A 18 -10.17 8.60 -0.04
C GLY A 18 -9.16 7.52 -0.39
N THR A 19 -8.25 7.77 -1.35
CA THR A 19 -7.14 6.89 -1.67
C THR A 19 -6.18 6.80 -0.49
N GLN A 20 -5.79 5.58 -0.12
CA GLN A 20 -4.79 5.33 0.92
C GLN A 20 -3.62 4.60 0.30
N ILE A 21 -2.42 5.15 0.41
CA ILE A 21 -1.21 4.55 -0.15
C ILE A 21 -0.33 4.07 1.00
N PHE A 22 -0.01 2.79 1.00
CA PHE A 22 0.83 2.17 2.00
C PHE A 22 2.28 2.05 1.52
N PHE A 23 3.18 2.60 2.33
CA PHE A 23 4.61 2.61 2.10
C PHE A 23 5.32 1.66 3.06
N SER A 24 6.06 0.71 2.49
CA SER A 24 7.09 -0.05 3.20
C SER A 24 8.42 0.63 2.95
N TYR A 25 9.06 1.12 4.01
CA TYR A 25 10.17 2.08 3.92
C TYR A 25 9.76 3.33 3.13
N ARG A 26 10.24 3.45 1.88
CA ARG A 26 9.98 4.57 0.97
C ARG A 26 9.29 4.13 -0.32
N THR A 27 8.91 2.87 -0.42
CA THR A 27 8.31 2.29 -1.64
C THR A 27 6.81 2.11 -1.43
N PRO A 28 5.95 2.61 -2.34
CA PRO A 28 4.52 2.32 -2.31
C PRO A 28 4.31 0.86 -2.72
N VAL A 29 3.79 0.03 -1.82
CA VAL A 29 3.71 -1.43 -2.05
C VAL A 29 2.28 -1.97 -1.97
N ALA A 30 1.36 -1.18 -1.44
CA ALA A 30 -0.07 -1.47 -1.45
C ALA A 30 -0.86 -0.15 -1.42
N ALA A 31 -2.11 -0.21 -1.82
CA ALA A 31 -3.02 0.92 -1.74
C ALA A 31 -4.46 0.46 -1.54
N TYR A 32 -5.30 1.38 -1.08
CA TYR A 32 -6.75 1.28 -1.16
C TYR A 32 -7.21 2.35 -2.13
N LEU A 33 -7.88 1.92 -3.19
CA LEU A 33 -8.49 2.77 -4.21
C LEU A 33 -10.01 2.72 -4.02
N PRO A 34 -10.71 3.84 -3.80
CA PRO A 34 -12.16 3.83 -3.63
C PRO A 34 -12.94 3.16 -4.77
N SER A 35 -12.38 3.19 -5.99
CA SER A 35 -12.96 2.56 -7.18
C SER A 35 -12.67 1.06 -7.34
N GLU A 36 -11.57 0.56 -6.78
CA GLU A 36 -11.08 -0.81 -7.04
C GLU A 36 -10.93 -1.67 -5.77
N GLY A 37 -10.95 -1.06 -4.59
CA GLY A 37 -10.69 -1.70 -3.31
C GLY A 37 -9.21 -1.80 -2.98
N TYR A 38 -8.83 -2.84 -2.23
CA TYR A 38 -7.45 -3.05 -1.81
C TYR A 38 -6.62 -3.68 -2.93
N VAL A 39 -5.47 -3.06 -3.18
CA VAL A 39 -4.50 -3.52 -4.18
C VAL A 39 -3.12 -3.67 -3.55
N ARG A 40 -2.34 -4.64 -4.03
CA ARG A 40 -0.95 -4.85 -3.61
C ARG A 40 -0.05 -5.10 -4.81
N THR A 41 1.23 -4.79 -4.64
CA THR A 41 2.23 -5.11 -5.66
C THR A 41 2.31 -6.61 -5.91
N SER A 42 2.37 -7.02 -7.18
CA SER A 42 2.69 -8.40 -7.59
C SER A 42 4.17 -8.73 -7.41
N LYS A 43 5.04 -7.71 -7.25
CA LYS A 43 6.48 -7.87 -7.11
C LYS A 43 6.87 -8.33 -5.71
N PHE A 44 7.63 -9.41 -5.63
CA PHE A 44 8.32 -9.78 -4.38
C PHE A 44 9.51 -8.84 -4.14
N TRP A 45 9.40 -8.00 -3.10
CA TRP A 45 10.49 -7.12 -2.68
C TRP A 45 11.38 -7.75 -1.61
N SER A 46 10.78 -8.30 -0.56
CA SER A 46 11.44 -9.01 0.53
C SER A 46 10.39 -9.63 1.44
N VAL A 47 10.82 -10.60 2.28
CA VAL A 47 9.97 -11.18 3.33
C VAL A 47 9.42 -10.12 4.28
N THR A 48 10.22 -9.10 4.61
CA THR A 48 9.81 -8.00 5.49
C THR A 48 8.73 -7.15 4.86
N THR A 49 8.85 -6.81 3.57
CA THR A 49 7.83 -6.07 2.83
C THR A 49 6.52 -6.85 2.73
N SER A 50 6.58 -8.15 2.44
CA SER A 50 5.39 -9.00 2.43
C SER A 50 4.69 -9.02 3.80
N ARG A 51 5.46 -9.06 4.89
CA ARG A 51 4.90 -8.96 6.26
C ARG A 51 4.27 -7.60 6.52
N HIS A 52 4.89 -6.51 6.06
CA HIS A 52 4.32 -5.15 6.18
C HIS A 52 2.98 -5.04 5.45
N ILE A 53 2.91 -5.51 4.19
CA ILE A 53 1.68 -5.53 3.40
C ILE A 53 0.58 -6.33 4.11
N ASN A 54 0.89 -7.56 4.54
CA ASN A 54 -0.10 -8.41 5.22
C ASN A 54 -0.57 -7.80 6.55
N LYS A 55 0.32 -7.13 7.29
CA LYS A 55 -0.05 -6.43 8.53
C LYS A 55 -0.98 -5.25 8.24
N TRP A 56 -0.70 -4.48 7.18
CA TRP A 56 -1.53 -3.35 6.77
C TRP A 56 -2.92 -3.81 6.29
N LEU A 57 -2.99 -4.88 5.50
CA LEU A 57 -4.24 -5.48 5.04
C LEU A 57 -5.05 -6.12 6.18
N GLY A 58 -4.41 -6.53 7.27
CA GLY A 58 -5.10 -7.12 8.42
C GLY A 58 -5.90 -8.36 8.04
N SER A 59 -7.23 -8.26 8.12
CA SER A 59 -8.17 -9.35 7.78
C SER A 59 -8.81 -9.20 6.39
N VAL A 60 -8.35 -8.27 5.56
CA VAL A 60 -8.85 -8.10 4.19
C VAL A 60 -8.43 -9.30 3.34
N THR A 61 -9.42 -9.99 2.76
CA THR A 61 -9.21 -11.17 1.90
C THR A 61 -9.32 -10.86 0.42
N ASN A 62 -10.07 -9.83 0.03
CA ASN A 62 -10.22 -9.40 -1.36
C ASN A 62 -9.16 -8.35 -1.69
N VAL A 63 -8.02 -8.81 -2.21
CA VAL A 63 -6.88 -7.94 -2.56
C VAL A 63 -6.42 -8.29 -3.97
N THR A 64 -6.43 -7.29 -4.85
CA THR A 64 -5.98 -7.45 -6.24
C THR A 64 -4.47 -7.24 -6.31
N GLU A 65 -3.77 -8.12 -7.04
CA GLU A 65 -2.36 -7.91 -7.35
C GLU A 65 -2.22 -7.07 -8.62
N ILE A 66 -1.45 -5.99 -8.53
CA ILE A 66 -1.21 -5.05 -9.62
C ILE A 66 0.29 -4.88 -9.88
N ASP A 67 0.63 -4.42 -11.07
CA ASP A 67 2.02 -4.10 -11.39
C ASP A 67 2.54 -2.95 -10.53
N GLN A 68 3.82 -3.01 -10.16
CA GLN A 68 4.45 -2.01 -9.31
C GLN A 68 4.38 -0.60 -9.91
N SER A 69 4.45 -0.47 -11.24
CA SER A 69 4.40 0.84 -11.91
C SER A 69 3.11 1.61 -11.63
N VAL A 70 1.99 0.91 -11.42
CA VAL A 70 0.71 1.52 -11.06
C VAL A 70 0.81 2.18 -9.68
N LEU A 71 1.42 1.50 -8.71
CA LEU A 71 1.62 2.02 -7.36
C LEU A 71 2.64 3.17 -7.32
N ASP A 72 3.68 3.10 -8.14
CA ASP A 72 4.66 4.17 -8.25
C ASP A 72 4.03 5.46 -8.80
N ASN A 73 3.14 5.33 -9.79
CA ASN A 73 2.41 6.47 -10.37
C ASN A 73 1.40 7.10 -9.42
N LEU A 74 0.85 6.34 -8.46
CA LEU A 74 -0.05 6.90 -7.43
C LEU A 74 0.69 7.80 -6.43
N ALA A 75 2.01 7.60 -6.28
CA ALA A 75 2.85 8.34 -5.34
C ALA A 75 3.71 9.43 -6.00
N ALA A 76 3.60 9.59 -7.33
CA ALA A 76 4.30 10.60 -8.12
C ALA A 76 3.62 11.98 -8.02
#